data_AF-A0A1I1JMS2-F1
#
_entry.id   AF-A0A1I1JMS2-F1
#
_cell.length_a   1.000
_cell.length_b   1.000
_cell.length_c   1.000
_cell.angle_alpha   90.00
_cell.angle_beta   90.00
_cell.angle_gamma   90.00
#
_symmetry.space_group_name_H-M   'P 1'
#
loop_
_entity.id
_entity.type
_entity.pdbx_description
1 polymer ?
#
loop_
_entity_poly.entity_id
_entity_poly.type
_entity_poly.pdbx_seq_one_letter_code
_entity_poly.pdbx_strand_id
1 'polypeptide(L)'
;MNTKFSALTLATLILAFTSKAVEVEYQDTKVLLEDGDIKSFQFIDMNSDNRPDIVWLTNGGEVKYKLQDNNALVNFDSLAGTSWLLLEDHESETKRKKLEFTTEAGLITILSSGKFYPINNKSVTESGVITFCTDLPDGMNYSGCKRIYKITEKLPNMLKGIDLYSGDTWTATKLIR
;
A
#
# COMPACT_ATOMS: atom_id res chain seq x y z
N MET A 1 58.13 -41.84 -39.64
CA MET A 1 57.08 -40.85 -39.94
C MET A 1 55.79 -41.37 -39.34
N ASN A 2 55.46 -40.92 -38.12
CA ASN A 2 54.42 -39.93 -37.79
C ASN A 2 53.00 -40.49 -37.99
N THR A 3 52.34 -41.01 -36.95
CA THR A 3 51.33 -40.34 -36.07
C THR A 3 50.19 -39.70 -36.88
N LYS A 4 48.89 -39.95 -36.64
CA LYS A 4 48.07 -39.76 -35.41
C LYS A 4 46.74 -40.53 -35.58
N PHE A 5 46.26 -41.31 -34.61
CA PHE A 5 45.29 -40.94 -33.55
C PHE A 5 44.11 -40.05 -34.00
N SER A 6 42.89 -40.56 -33.86
CA SER A 6 41.76 -39.76 -33.35
C SER A 6 40.77 -40.66 -32.63
N ALA A 7 40.89 -40.71 -31.30
CA ALA A 7 39.87 -41.24 -30.41
C ALA A 7 38.87 -40.10 -30.15
N LEU A 8 37.62 -40.35 -30.48
CA LEU A 8 36.52 -39.41 -30.30
C LEU A 8 36.15 -39.36 -28.80
N THR A 9 36.75 -38.42 -28.06
CA THR A 9 36.42 -38.22 -26.64
C THR A 9 35.20 -37.31 -26.54
N LEU A 10 34.06 -37.89 -26.16
CA LEU A 10 32.82 -37.18 -25.85
C LEU A 10 32.97 -36.51 -24.47
N ALA A 11 33.10 -35.19 -24.44
CA ALA A 11 33.17 -34.41 -23.20
C ALA A 11 31.77 -34.04 -22.73
N THR A 12 31.27 -34.71 -21.69
CA THR A 12 30.04 -34.35 -20.98
C THR A 12 30.33 -33.15 -20.07
N LEU A 13 29.82 -31.97 -20.40
CA LEU A 13 29.95 -30.78 -19.57
C LEU A 13 28.85 -30.80 -18.47
N ILE A 14 29.21 -31.25 -17.26
CA ILE A 14 28.34 -31.13 -16.09
C ILE A 14 28.51 -29.73 -15.51
N LEU A 15 27.54 -28.84 -15.76
CA LEU A 15 27.43 -27.56 -15.07
C LEU A 15 26.96 -27.82 -13.63
N ALA A 16 27.91 -27.99 -12.71
CA ALA A 16 27.61 -28.00 -11.28
C ALA A 16 27.33 -26.57 -10.82
N PHE A 17 26.05 -26.21 -10.67
CA PHE A 17 25.67 -24.98 -9.95
C PHE A 17 26.01 -25.17 -8.46
N THR A 18 27.10 -24.57 -8.01
CA THR A 18 27.40 -24.50 -6.58
C THR A 18 26.47 -23.45 -5.96
N SER A 19 25.36 -23.87 -5.37
CA SER A 19 24.57 -22.99 -4.50
C SER A 19 25.38 -22.76 -3.22
N LYS A 20 25.97 -21.57 -3.06
CA LYS A 20 26.52 -21.17 -1.76
C LYS A 20 25.33 -20.91 -0.83
N ALA A 21 25.31 -21.59 0.31
CA ALA A 21 24.40 -21.23 1.39
C ALA A 21 24.71 -19.79 1.79
N VAL A 22 23.70 -18.91 1.71
CA VAL A 22 23.78 -17.57 2.25
C VAL A 22 23.73 -17.70 3.76
N GLU A 23 24.74 -17.19 4.46
CA GLU A 23 24.69 -17.06 5.91
C GLU A 23 23.54 -16.11 6.28
N VAL A 24 22.64 -16.58 7.15
CA VAL A 24 21.56 -15.75 7.69
C VAL A 24 22.15 -14.93 8.83
N GLU A 25 22.31 -13.64 8.62
CA GLU A 25 22.66 -12.70 9.68
C GLU A 25 21.39 -12.34 10.46
N TYR A 26 21.38 -12.68 11.74
CA TYR A 26 20.30 -12.29 12.64
C TYR A 26 20.58 -10.88 13.17
N GLN A 27 19.61 -9.99 13.06
CA GLN A 27 19.68 -8.68 13.70
C GLN A 27 19.45 -8.79 15.21
N ASP A 28 19.87 -7.75 15.93
CA ASP A 28 19.65 -7.65 17.37
C ASP A 28 18.16 -7.77 17.74
N THR A 29 17.90 -8.36 18.91
CA THR A 29 16.54 -8.56 19.39
C THR A 29 15.95 -7.21 19.82
N LYS A 30 14.82 -6.81 19.23
CA LYS A 30 14.09 -5.58 19.59
C LYS A 30 12.86 -5.94 20.43
N VAL A 31 12.70 -5.28 21.58
CA VAL A 31 11.45 -5.37 22.35
C VAL A 31 10.36 -4.61 21.60
N LEU A 32 9.31 -5.33 21.18
CA LEU A 32 8.22 -4.73 20.40
C LEU A 32 7.08 -4.22 21.28
N LEU A 33 6.87 -4.81 22.45
CA LEU A 33 5.86 -4.42 23.42
C LEU A 33 6.53 -4.38 24.79
N GLU A 34 6.68 -3.18 25.36
CA GLU A 34 7.49 -3.00 26.58
C GLU A 34 6.72 -3.32 27.86
N ASP A 35 5.40 -3.21 27.87
CA ASP A 35 4.54 -3.67 28.97
C ASP A 35 3.12 -3.79 28.44
N GLY A 36 2.57 -5.00 28.47
CA GLY A 36 1.26 -5.27 27.90
C GLY A 36 0.55 -6.36 28.67
N ASP A 37 -0.61 -6.02 29.19
CA ASP A 37 -1.68 -6.96 29.50
C ASP A 37 -2.04 -7.72 28.22
N ILE A 38 -1.26 -8.72 27.82
CA ILE A 38 -1.41 -9.45 26.55
C ILE A 38 -2.01 -10.82 26.85
N LYS A 39 -3.19 -11.06 26.30
CA LYS A 39 -3.87 -12.36 26.33
C LYS A 39 -3.43 -13.26 25.18
N SER A 40 -3.35 -12.68 23.98
CA SER A 40 -2.92 -13.37 22.76
C SER A 40 -2.42 -12.34 21.74
N PHE A 41 -1.52 -12.74 20.85
CA PHE A 41 -1.06 -11.91 19.74
C PHE A 41 -1.01 -12.71 18.44
N GLN A 42 -1.04 -12.00 17.32
CA GLN A 42 -0.86 -12.54 15.98
C GLN A 42 0.03 -11.61 15.16
N PHE A 43 0.76 -12.21 14.23
CA PHE A 43 1.48 -11.51 13.18
C PHE A 43 0.62 -11.50 11.92
N ILE A 44 0.27 -10.31 11.45
CA ILE A 44 -0.54 -10.13 10.24
C ILE A 44 -0.05 -8.88 9.52
N ASP A 45 0.13 -8.96 8.20
CA ASP A 45 0.35 -7.78 7.38
C ASP A 45 -0.97 -6.99 7.29
N MET A 46 -1.06 -5.89 8.03
CA MET A 46 -2.26 -5.06 8.10
C MET A 46 -2.27 -4.07 6.94
N ASN A 47 -1.17 -3.41 6.64
CA ASN A 47 -1.08 -2.32 5.68
C ASN A 47 -0.72 -2.78 4.25
N SER A 48 -0.68 -4.08 3.99
CA SER A 48 -0.26 -4.70 2.71
C SER A 48 1.12 -4.25 2.27
N ASP A 49 2.05 -4.25 3.21
CA ASP A 49 3.42 -3.77 3.05
C ASP A 49 4.44 -4.93 2.98
N ASN A 50 3.92 -6.17 2.97
CA ASN A 50 4.64 -7.44 3.00
C ASN A 50 5.51 -7.64 4.26
N ARG A 51 5.28 -6.88 5.32
CA ARG A 51 5.88 -7.07 6.64
C ARG A 51 4.78 -7.41 7.65
N PRO A 52 5.03 -8.37 8.57
CA PRO A 52 4.05 -8.71 9.58
C PRO A 52 3.96 -7.63 10.66
N ASP A 53 2.78 -7.05 10.84
CA ASP A 53 2.45 -6.22 11.99
C ASP A 53 2.03 -7.08 13.19
N ILE A 54 2.10 -6.50 14.39
CA ILE A 54 1.62 -7.17 15.60
C ILE A 54 0.24 -6.65 15.94
N VAL A 55 -0.72 -7.57 16.07
CA VAL A 55 -2.03 -7.32 16.66
C VAL A 55 -2.15 -8.14 17.93
N TRP A 56 -2.60 -7.55 19.03
CA TRP A 56 -2.79 -8.28 20.29
C TRP A 56 -4.11 -7.95 20.97
N LEU A 57 -4.64 -8.95 21.66
CA LEU A 57 -5.81 -8.86 22.52
C LEU A 57 -5.34 -8.68 23.97
N THR A 58 -5.92 -7.75 24.69
CA THR A 58 -5.65 -7.57 26.12
C THR A 58 -6.47 -8.52 26.99
N ASN A 59 -6.09 -8.73 28.26
CA ASN A 59 -6.94 -9.51 29.17
C ASN A 59 -8.27 -8.79 29.45
N GLY A 60 -8.30 -7.47 29.32
CA GLY A 60 -9.53 -6.65 29.31
C GLY A 60 -10.38 -6.76 28.04
N GLY A 61 -9.93 -7.47 27.00
CA GLY A 61 -10.67 -7.68 25.75
C GLY A 61 -10.48 -6.60 24.69
N GLU A 62 -9.54 -5.66 24.88
CA GLU A 62 -9.22 -4.63 23.89
C GLU A 62 -8.31 -5.20 22.80
N VAL A 63 -8.55 -4.83 21.54
CA VAL A 63 -7.64 -5.15 20.43
C VAL A 63 -6.72 -3.94 20.20
N LYS A 64 -5.41 -4.18 20.24
CA LYS A 64 -4.35 -3.19 20.00
C LYS A 64 -3.44 -3.66 18.88
N TYR A 65 -2.69 -2.75 18.28
CA TYR A 65 -1.76 -3.08 17.20
C TYR A 65 -0.51 -2.19 17.24
N LYS A 66 0.58 -2.70 16.64
CA LYS A 66 1.83 -1.98 16.44
C LYS A 66 2.35 -2.36 15.06
N LEU A 67 2.52 -1.36 14.22
CA LEU A 67 3.09 -1.54 12.89
C LEU A 67 4.60 -1.77 13.03
N GLN A 68 5.12 -2.79 12.34
CA GLN A 68 6.56 -3.07 12.37
C GLN A 68 7.27 -2.09 11.41
N ASP A 69 8.19 -1.27 11.94
CA ASP A 69 9.04 -0.27 11.23
C ASP A 69 8.61 -0.01 9.77
N ASN A 70 7.74 1.01 9.64
CA ASN A 70 6.91 1.38 8.49
C ASN A 70 7.70 1.91 7.27
N ASN A 71 8.70 1.16 6.80
CA ASN A 71 9.48 1.49 5.62
C ASN A 71 8.93 0.86 4.33
N ALA A 72 7.87 0.07 4.39
CA ALA A 72 7.26 -0.45 3.18
C ALA A 72 6.32 0.61 2.59
N LEU A 73 6.80 1.17 1.49
CA LEU A 73 6.25 2.34 0.83
C LEU A 73 4.85 2.05 0.30
N VAL A 74 3.84 2.78 0.77
CA VAL A 74 2.52 2.73 0.15
C VAL A 74 2.65 3.21 -1.28
N ASN A 75 2.31 2.36 -2.25
CA ASN A 75 2.29 2.70 -3.67
C ASN A 75 0.94 2.33 -4.31
N PHE A 76 0.70 2.80 -5.54
CA PHE A 76 -0.54 2.52 -6.26
C PHE A 76 -0.76 1.03 -6.55
N ASP A 77 0.31 0.27 -6.77
CA ASP A 77 0.20 -1.17 -6.98
C ASP A 77 -0.42 -1.87 -5.76
N SER A 78 -0.09 -1.41 -4.55
CA SER A 78 -0.66 -1.91 -3.28
C SER A 78 -2.14 -1.54 -3.08
N LEU A 79 -2.67 -0.60 -3.87
CA LEU A 79 -4.07 -0.18 -3.84
C LEU A 79 -4.84 -0.68 -5.06
N ALA A 80 -4.18 -1.14 -6.12
CA ALA A 80 -4.83 -1.55 -7.34
C ALA A 80 -5.89 -2.65 -7.10
N GLY A 81 -7.05 -2.51 -7.72
CA GLY A 81 -8.17 -3.45 -7.59
C GLY A 81 -9.01 -3.26 -6.33
N THR A 82 -8.69 -2.29 -5.48
CA THR A 82 -9.48 -1.98 -4.27
C THR A 82 -10.52 -0.89 -4.54
N SER A 83 -11.62 -0.94 -3.78
CA SER A 83 -12.66 0.10 -3.75
C SER A 83 -12.83 0.62 -2.32
N TRP A 84 -13.09 1.92 -2.17
CA TRP A 84 -13.21 2.58 -0.86
C TRP A 84 -14.37 3.56 -0.86
N LEU A 85 -15.04 3.70 0.29
CA LEU A 85 -16.00 4.76 0.55
C LEU A 85 -15.29 5.88 1.30
N LEU A 86 -15.03 6.99 0.63
CA LEU A 86 -14.50 8.22 1.21
C LEU A 86 -15.64 9.06 1.79
N LEU A 87 -15.48 9.44 3.04
CA LEU A 87 -16.30 10.41 3.76
C LEU A 87 -15.46 11.67 3.96
N GLU A 88 -15.96 12.78 3.44
CA GLU A 88 -15.36 14.11 3.55
C GLU A 88 -16.37 15.00 4.27
N ASP A 89 -16.02 15.44 5.47
CA ASP A 89 -16.83 16.37 6.24
C ASP A 89 -16.46 17.79 5.80
N HIS A 90 -17.43 18.53 5.26
CA HIS A 90 -17.21 19.90 4.79
C HIS A 90 -18.38 20.79 5.19
N GLU A 91 -18.10 21.82 5.99
CA GLU A 91 -19.00 22.94 6.29
C GLU A 91 -20.48 22.54 6.55
N SER A 92 -20.72 21.49 7.34
CA SER A 92 -22.02 20.90 7.72
C SER A 92 -22.63 19.79 6.84
N GLU A 93 -21.94 19.36 5.78
CA GLU A 93 -22.36 18.22 4.96
C GLU A 93 -21.26 17.15 4.87
N THR A 94 -21.63 15.87 5.08
CA THR A 94 -20.74 14.74 4.77
C THR A 94 -20.91 14.34 3.30
N LYS A 95 -19.90 14.63 2.49
CA LYS A 95 -19.85 14.21 1.08
C LYS A 95 -19.36 12.77 1.01
N ARG A 96 -20.13 11.95 0.30
CA ARG A 96 -19.82 10.51 0.10
C ARG A 96 -19.28 10.29 -1.31
N LYS A 97 -18.05 9.80 -1.40
CA LYS A 97 -17.39 9.48 -2.66
C LYS A 97 -16.93 8.03 -2.67
N LYS A 98 -16.99 7.36 -3.82
CA LYS A 98 -16.36 6.05 -4.02
C LYS A 98 -15.03 6.24 -4.71
N LEU A 99 -13.95 5.76 -4.10
CA LEU A 99 -12.63 5.65 -4.72
C LEU A 99 -12.46 4.25 -5.28
N GLU A 100 -11.98 4.11 -6.50
CA GLU A 100 -11.52 2.82 -7.03
C GLU A 100 -10.14 3.01 -7.61
N PHE A 101 -9.17 2.24 -7.13
CA PHE A 101 -7.79 2.34 -7.59
C PHE A 101 -7.49 1.28 -8.64
N THR A 102 -6.71 1.65 -9.65
CA THR A 102 -6.14 0.74 -10.64
C THR A 102 -4.62 0.89 -10.62
N THR A 103 -3.91 0.01 -11.32
CA THR A 103 -2.46 0.16 -11.54
C THR A 103 -2.14 1.52 -12.19
N GLU A 104 -3.03 2.00 -13.06
CA GLU A 104 -2.85 3.26 -13.79
C GLU A 104 -3.25 4.51 -12.99
N ALA A 105 -4.27 4.44 -12.14
CA ALA A 105 -4.58 5.44 -11.11
C ALA A 105 -5.88 5.05 -10.41
N GLY A 106 -7.00 5.23 -11.13
CA GLY A 106 -8.32 4.98 -10.59
C GLY A 106 -9.36 6.04 -10.95
N LEU A 107 -10.44 6.06 -10.20
CA LEU A 107 -11.57 6.98 -10.36
C LEU A 107 -12.17 7.36 -9.01
N ILE A 108 -12.71 8.57 -8.95
CA ILE A 108 -13.56 9.06 -7.86
C ILE A 108 -14.98 9.22 -8.38
N THR A 109 -15.96 8.60 -7.73
CA THR A 109 -17.38 8.80 -8.03
C THR A 109 -18.08 9.52 -6.89
N ILE A 110 -18.76 10.63 -7.16
CA ILE A 110 -19.63 11.32 -6.19
C ILE A 110 -20.95 10.56 -6.12
N LEU A 111 -21.22 9.90 -4.98
CA LEU A 111 -22.35 8.98 -4.88
C LEU A 111 -23.72 9.66 -5.00
N SER A 112 -23.84 10.93 -4.57
CA SER A 112 -25.10 11.67 -4.66
C SER A 112 -25.51 12.02 -6.09
N SER A 113 -24.55 12.13 -7.01
CA SER A 113 -24.79 12.58 -8.39
C SER A 113 -24.45 11.53 -9.45
N GLY A 114 -23.74 10.46 -9.08
CA GLY A 114 -23.19 9.47 -10.01
C GLY A 114 -22.06 10.00 -10.90
N LYS A 115 -21.68 11.29 -10.78
CA LYS A 115 -20.57 11.86 -11.54
C LYS A 115 -19.26 11.23 -11.11
N PHE A 116 -18.41 10.90 -12.09
CA PHE A 116 -17.10 10.32 -11.85
C PHE A 116 -15.99 11.16 -12.48
N TYR A 117 -14.82 11.10 -11.85
CA TYR A 117 -13.63 11.85 -12.25
C TYR A 117 -12.43 10.90 -12.26
N PRO A 118 -11.64 10.88 -13.34
CA PRO A 118 -10.40 10.10 -13.36
C PRO A 118 -9.43 10.64 -12.32
N ILE A 119 -8.70 9.72 -11.69
CA ILE A 119 -7.55 10.07 -10.85
C ILE A 119 -6.37 10.37 -11.78
N ASN A 120 -5.80 11.56 -11.65
CA ASN A 120 -4.71 12.08 -12.47
C ASN A 120 -3.51 12.49 -11.60
N ASN A 121 -2.36 12.73 -12.24
CA ASN A 121 -1.14 13.30 -11.65
C ASN A 121 -0.76 12.69 -10.30
N LYS A 122 -0.58 11.37 -10.31
CA LYS A 122 -0.25 10.59 -9.12
C LYS A 122 1.24 10.68 -8.78
N SER A 123 1.56 10.76 -7.50
CA SER A 123 2.93 10.69 -7.01
C SER A 123 3.00 9.86 -5.73
N VAL A 124 4.16 9.27 -5.49
CA VAL A 124 4.48 8.50 -4.30
C VAL A 124 5.84 8.99 -3.80
N THR A 125 5.93 9.42 -2.53
CA THR A 125 7.21 9.80 -1.93
C THR A 125 8.00 8.58 -1.47
N GLU A 126 9.30 8.75 -1.21
CA GLU A 126 10.15 7.77 -0.53
C GLU A 126 9.71 7.44 0.91
N SER A 127 8.68 8.10 1.43
CA SER A 127 8.04 7.79 2.71
C SER A 127 6.69 7.10 2.55
N GLY A 128 6.32 6.68 1.33
CA GLY A 128 5.04 6.01 1.07
C GLY A 128 3.84 6.95 1.14
N VAL A 129 4.04 8.27 0.99
CA VAL A 129 2.92 9.20 0.90
C VAL A 129 2.43 9.20 -0.53
N ILE A 130 1.19 8.77 -0.72
CA ILE A 130 0.50 8.84 -2.01
C ILE A 130 -0.18 10.20 -2.15
N THR A 131 0.06 10.87 -3.27
CA THR A 131 -0.72 12.05 -3.67
C THR A 131 -1.35 11.79 -5.04
N PHE A 132 -2.59 12.23 -5.23
CA PHE A 132 -3.25 12.18 -6.52
C PHE A 132 -4.27 13.30 -6.65
N CYS A 133 -4.73 13.56 -7.87
CA CYS A 133 -5.68 14.63 -8.11
C CYS A 133 -6.90 14.18 -8.91
N THR A 134 -7.95 15.00 -8.89
CA THR A 134 -9.09 14.88 -9.80
C THR A 134 -9.48 16.25 -10.34
N ASP A 135 -10.02 16.24 -11.56
CA ASP A 135 -10.60 17.42 -12.19
C ASP A 135 -12.05 17.59 -11.69
N LEU A 136 -12.25 18.12 -10.48
CA LEU A 136 -13.62 18.40 -10.01
C LEU A 136 -14.18 19.63 -10.74
N PRO A 137 -15.44 19.60 -11.23
CA PRO A 137 -15.97 20.59 -12.13
C PRO A 137 -16.66 21.68 -11.34
N ASP A 138 -16.06 22.87 -11.39
CA ASP A 138 -16.81 24.12 -11.33
C ASP A 138 -16.56 24.84 -12.66
N GLY A 139 -17.39 24.57 -13.67
CA GLY A 139 -17.40 25.27 -14.97
C GLY A 139 -16.82 24.51 -16.19
N MET A 140 -17.09 25.05 -17.39
CA MET A 140 -16.90 24.41 -18.71
C MET A 140 -15.46 24.34 -19.26
N ASN A 141 -14.42 24.72 -18.51
CA ASN A 141 -13.09 24.82 -19.11
C ASN A 141 -11.93 24.68 -18.11
N TYR A 142 -11.82 23.53 -17.44
CA TYR A 142 -10.62 23.25 -16.64
C TYR A 142 -10.12 21.82 -16.87
N SER A 143 -9.09 21.72 -17.70
CA SER A 143 -8.10 20.65 -17.62
C SER A 143 -7.13 20.98 -16.49
N GLY A 144 -7.09 20.21 -15.40
CA GLY A 144 -6.07 20.39 -14.36
C GLY A 144 -6.49 19.97 -12.96
N CYS A 145 -5.53 19.39 -12.23
CA CYS A 145 -5.61 18.94 -10.85
C CYS A 145 -6.14 19.98 -9.87
N LYS A 146 -7.47 20.13 -9.76
CA LYS A 146 -8.08 21.08 -8.83
C LYS A 146 -8.10 20.57 -7.40
N ARG A 147 -8.43 19.29 -7.22
CA ARG A 147 -8.53 18.67 -5.90
C ARG A 147 -7.42 17.66 -5.77
N ILE A 148 -6.59 17.84 -4.74
CA ILE A 148 -5.37 17.07 -4.54
C ILE A 148 -5.51 16.32 -3.23
N TYR A 149 -5.62 15.01 -3.32
CA TYR A 149 -5.75 14.11 -2.19
C TYR A 149 -4.37 13.59 -1.81
N LYS A 150 -4.01 13.74 -0.54
CA LYS A 150 -2.81 13.17 0.06
C LYS A 150 -3.21 12.09 1.05
N ILE A 151 -2.83 10.84 0.79
CA ILE A 151 -2.97 9.74 1.74
C ILE A 151 -1.86 9.87 2.79
N THR A 152 -2.24 10.00 4.05
CA THR A 152 -1.31 10.14 5.18
C THR A 152 -1.20 8.87 6.00
N GLU A 153 -2.20 7.98 5.93
CA GLU A 153 -2.22 6.71 6.64
C GLU A 153 -2.94 5.64 5.81
N LYS A 154 -2.37 4.43 5.75
CA LYS A 154 -3.01 3.23 5.17
C LYS A 154 -3.06 2.12 6.21
N LEU A 155 -4.26 1.60 6.42
CA LEU A 155 -4.61 0.46 7.25
C LEU A 155 -5.38 -0.57 6.37
N PRO A 156 -5.56 -1.83 6.79
CA PRO A 156 -6.08 -2.88 5.89
C PRO A 156 -7.45 -2.54 5.30
N ASN A 157 -8.28 -1.87 6.11
CA ASN A 157 -9.65 -1.51 5.80
C ASN A 157 -9.92 -0.01 5.90
N MET A 158 -8.87 0.83 6.07
CA MET A 158 -9.03 2.27 6.20
C MET A 158 -7.87 3.04 5.55
N LEU A 159 -8.20 4.09 4.81
CA LEU A 159 -7.26 5.14 4.41
C LEU A 159 -7.62 6.41 5.15
N LYS A 160 -6.62 7.19 5.55
CA LYS A 160 -6.82 8.56 6.00
C LYS A 160 -5.97 9.50 5.16
N GLY A 161 -6.43 10.73 5.02
CA GLY A 161 -5.70 11.73 4.29
C GLY A 161 -6.24 13.12 4.45
N ILE A 162 -5.68 14.02 3.64
CA ILE A 162 -6.00 15.44 3.60
C ILE A 162 -6.29 15.82 2.14
N ASP A 163 -7.31 16.63 1.91
CA ASP A 163 -7.48 17.37 0.65
C ASP A 163 -6.62 18.64 0.74
N LEU A 164 -5.56 18.73 -0.04
CA LEU A 164 -4.63 19.86 0.01
C LEU A 164 -5.22 21.16 -0.54
N TYR A 165 -6.37 21.11 -1.22
CA TYR A 165 -7.05 22.32 -1.68
C TYR A 165 -7.84 22.99 -0.55
N SER A 166 -8.68 22.24 0.17
CA SER A 166 -9.49 22.81 1.28
C SER A 166 -8.83 22.69 2.64
N GLY A 167 -7.86 21.81 2.82
CA GLY A 167 -7.29 21.45 4.12
C GLY A 167 -8.10 20.42 4.90
N ASP A 168 -9.22 19.94 4.35
CA ASP A 168 -10.13 19.02 5.03
C ASP A 168 -9.50 17.63 5.18
N THR A 169 -9.61 17.03 6.37
CA THR A 169 -9.25 15.64 6.59
C THR A 169 -10.36 14.72 6.07
N TRP A 170 -9.99 13.60 5.47
CA TRP A 170 -10.94 12.60 5.00
C TRP A 170 -10.55 11.20 5.47
N THR A 171 -11.55 10.35 5.62
CA THR A 171 -11.38 8.93 5.90
C THR A 171 -12.05 8.12 4.80
N ALA A 172 -11.39 7.07 4.31
CA ALA A 172 -11.99 6.14 3.37
C ALA A 172 -11.98 4.70 3.91
N THR A 173 -13.14 4.06 3.96
CA THR A 173 -13.28 2.67 4.42
C THR A 173 -13.29 1.73 3.23
N LYS A 174 -12.56 0.61 3.32
CA LYS A 174 -12.50 -0.37 2.23
C LYS A 174 -13.87 -1.01 2.02
N LEU A 175 -14.31 -1.05 0.77
CA LEU A 175 -15.51 -1.74 0.35
C LEU A 175 -15.14 -3.19 0.03
N ILE A 176 -15.76 -4.13 0.76
CA ILE A 176 -15.65 -5.56 0.47
C ILE A 176 -16.60 -5.85 -0.71
N ARG A 177 -16.06 -6.44 -1.78
CA ARG A 177 -16.86 -6.97 -2.88
C ARG A 177 -17.21 -8.43 -2.60
#